data_AF-A0A8H4WXG1-F1
#
_entry.id   AF-A0A8H4WXG1-F1
#
_cell.length_a   1.000
_cell.length_b   1.000
_cell.length_c   1.000
_cell.angle_alpha   90.00
_cell.angle_beta   90.00
_cell.angle_gamma   90.00
#
_symmetry.space_group_name_H-M   'P 1'
#
loop_
_entity.id
_entity.type
_entity.pdbx_description
1 polymer ?
#
loop_
_entity_poly.entity_id
_entity_poly.type
_entity_poly.pdbx_seq_one_letter_code
_entity_poly.pdbx_strand_id
1 'polypeptide(L)'
;MDDYSALTTIQGVAILSVAMAVVGKDRPGSIFLGMTRRAAQEYENLVAIVNTDEESDDSISYALWGFFNMITTYSISLMRYEDIATPRYPRPKPSHNTEWDVWSPYPRQGELVPGHISCVSHGWSSLMTVLRGFGEWITAKDVQPDSELVSKGKTFYKDLQKWKADLPDCMKAESASVPQILLLQ
;
A
#
# COMPACT_ATOMS: atom_id res chain seq x y z
N MET A 1 -13.11 -23.37 9.99
CA MET A 1 -14.21 -22.70 9.27
C MET A 1 -14.59 -21.49 10.10
N ASP A 2 -13.90 -20.35 9.85
CA ASP A 2 -14.22 -18.95 10.23
C ASP A 2 -12.97 -18.03 10.11
N ASP A 3 -12.13 -18.21 9.09
CA ASP A 3 -10.97 -17.32 8.85
C ASP A 3 -11.29 -16.15 7.89
N TYR A 4 -12.29 -16.31 7.03
CA TYR A 4 -12.72 -15.27 6.08
C TYR A 4 -13.44 -14.08 6.75
N SER A 5 -14.04 -14.32 7.93
CA SER A 5 -14.64 -13.26 8.75
C SER A 5 -13.58 -12.33 9.35
N ALA A 6 -12.36 -12.83 9.61
CA ALA A 6 -11.27 -12.02 10.13
C ALA A 6 -10.74 -11.05 9.07
N LEU A 7 -10.40 -11.52 7.87
CA LEU A 7 -9.82 -10.65 6.83
C LEU A 7 -10.77 -9.52 6.40
N THR A 8 -12.05 -9.85 6.17
CA THR A 8 -13.08 -8.86 5.79
C THR A 8 -13.29 -7.82 6.90
N THR A 9 -13.19 -8.24 8.17
CA THR A 9 -13.23 -7.31 9.32
C THR A 9 -12.03 -6.37 9.30
N ILE A 10 -10.81 -6.86 9.06
CA ILE A 10 -9.60 -6.02 8.99
C ILE A 10 -9.74 -5.01 7.84
N GLN A 11 -10.20 -5.44 6.66
CA GLN A 11 -10.47 -4.56 5.52
C GLN A 11 -11.52 -3.49 5.85
N GLY A 12 -12.62 -3.88 6.50
CA GLY A 12 -13.67 -2.95 6.92
C GLY A 12 -13.14 -1.89 7.88
N VAL A 13 -12.37 -2.29 8.90
CA VAL A 13 -11.77 -1.36 9.87
C VAL A 13 -10.73 -0.45 9.19
N ALA A 14 -9.96 -0.96 8.23
CA ALA A 14 -9.02 -0.17 7.43
C ALA A 14 -9.75 0.92 6.62
N ILE A 15 -10.85 0.56 5.94
CA ILE A 15 -11.67 1.50 5.17
C ILE A 15 -12.30 2.54 6.10
N LEU A 16 -12.80 2.12 7.26
CA LEU A 16 -13.35 3.04 8.26
C LEU A 16 -12.29 4.06 8.72
N SER A 17 -11.03 3.65 8.89
CA SER A 17 -9.95 4.59 9.24
C SER A 17 -9.81 5.73 8.23
N VAL A 18 -9.85 5.41 6.93
CA VAL A 18 -9.77 6.40 5.85
C VAL A 18 -11.04 7.24 5.76
N ALA A 19 -12.21 6.62 5.84
CA ALA A 19 -13.48 7.33 5.81
C ALA A 19 -13.57 8.38 6.93
N MET A 20 -13.10 8.03 8.13
CA MET A 20 -13.07 8.96 9.26
C MET A 20 -12.07 10.10 9.05
N ALA A 21 -10.90 9.85 8.45
CA ALA A 21 -9.96 10.91 8.07
C ALA A 21 -10.54 11.85 7.01
N VAL A 22 -11.23 11.33 5.99
CA VAL A 22 -11.84 12.16 4.92
C VAL A 22 -12.88 13.12 5.48
N VAL A 23 -13.64 12.73 6.50
CA VAL A 23 -14.62 13.62 7.17
C VAL A 23 -14.01 14.47 8.30
N GLY A 24 -12.68 14.53 8.40
CA GLY A 24 -11.95 15.34 9.40
C GLY A 24 -12.01 14.81 10.83
N LYS A 25 -12.42 13.55 11.02
CA LYS A 25 -12.48 12.88 12.33
C LYS A 25 -11.20 12.06 12.57
N ASP A 26 -10.08 12.75 12.66
CA ASP A 26 -8.74 12.14 12.71
C ASP A 26 -8.51 11.24 13.93
N ARG A 27 -9.11 11.58 15.09
CA ARG A 27 -8.94 10.78 16.31
C ARG A 27 -9.62 9.41 16.19
N PRO A 28 -10.92 9.32 15.83
CA PRO A 28 -11.52 8.04 15.47
C PRO A 28 -10.78 7.31 14.33
N GLY A 29 -10.37 8.01 13.28
CA GLY A 29 -9.62 7.43 12.16
C GLY A 29 -8.33 6.74 12.63
N SER A 30 -7.55 7.42 13.48
CA SER A 30 -6.32 6.87 14.07
C SER A 30 -6.58 5.66 14.98
N ILE A 31 -7.70 5.63 15.72
CA ILE A 31 -8.08 4.45 16.52
C ILE A 31 -8.38 3.25 15.62
N PHE A 32 -9.14 3.44 14.55
CA PHE A 32 -9.40 2.38 13.55
C PHE A 32 -8.12 1.93 12.86
N LEU A 33 -7.20 2.85 12.56
CA LEU A 33 -5.91 2.50 11.99
C LEU A 33 -5.07 1.62 12.94
N GLY A 34 -4.99 1.98 14.22
CA GLY A 34 -4.29 1.19 15.22
C GLY A 34 -4.91 -0.20 15.43
N MET A 35 -6.24 -0.32 15.31
CA MET A 35 -6.92 -1.63 15.29
C MET A 35 -6.54 -2.44 14.05
N THR A 36 -6.58 -1.82 12.87
CA THR A 36 -6.17 -2.44 11.59
C THR A 36 -4.75 -2.98 11.69
N ARG A 37 -3.80 -2.18 12.20
CA ARG A 37 -2.40 -2.58 12.38
C ARG A 37 -2.25 -3.84 13.22
N ARG A 38 -2.89 -3.88 14.40
CA ARG A 38 -2.82 -5.05 15.30
C ARG A 38 -3.41 -6.29 14.63
N ALA A 39 -4.59 -6.15 14.04
CA ALA A 39 -5.28 -7.27 13.41
C ALA A 39 -4.54 -7.77 12.15
N ALA A 40 -3.91 -6.88 11.37
CA ALA A 40 -3.04 -7.26 10.26
C ALA A 40 -1.81 -8.06 10.72
N GLN A 41 -1.20 -7.68 11.85
CA GLN A 41 -0.07 -8.43 12.43
C GLN A 41 -0.49 -9.81 12.94
N GLU A 42 -1.65 -9.91 13.58
CA GLU A 42 -2.24 -11.18 14.01
C GLU A 42 -2.56 -12.07 12.82
N TYR A 43 -3.18 -11.51 11.77
CA TYR A 43 -3.47 -12.21 10.52
C TYR A 43 -2.20 -12.75 9.87
N GLU A 44 -1.15 -11.95 9.76
CA GLU A 44 0.13 -12.42 9.21
C GLU A 44 0.72 -13.58 10.01
N ASN A 45 0.64 -13.53 11.35
CA ASN A 45 1.10 -14.62 12.21
C ASN A 45 0.28 -15.90 12.02
N LEU A 46 -1.04 -15.79 11.89
CA LEU A 46 -1.92 -16.93 11.64
C LEU A 46 -1.61 -17.58 10.29
N VAL A 47 -1.50 -16.77 9.23
CA VAL A 47 -1.22 -17.30 7.90
C VAL A 47 0.16 -17.93 7.83
N ALA A 48 1.17 -17.39 8.51
CA ALA A 48 2.49 -18.00 8.59
C ALA A 48 2.51 -19.38 9.28
N ILE A 49 1.53 -19.69 10.13
CA ILE A 49 1.38 -21.01 10.77
C ILE A 49 0.66 -21.98 9.83
N VAL A 50 -0.36 -21.51 9.12
CA VAL A 50 -1.26 -22.35 8.31
C VAL A 50 -0.65 -22.66 6.93
N ASN A 51 0.03 -21.69 6.32
CA ASN A 51 0.60 -21.83 4.98
C ASN A 51 2.09 -22.14 5.07
N THR A 52 2.40 -23.41 5.31
CA THR A 52 3.76 -23.98 5.27
C THR A 52 4.22 -24.38 3.87
N ASP A 53 3.32 -24.41 2.88
CA ASP A 53 3.65 -24.76 1.49
C ASP A 53 4.17 -23.55 0.71
N GLU A 54 5.21 -23.76 -0.10
CA GLU A 54 6.04 -22.73 -0.75
C GLU A 54 5.32 -21.88 -1.81
N GLU A 55 4.09 -22.23 -2.23
CA GLU A 55 3.30 -21.40 -3.12
C GLU A 55 2.60 -20.29 -2.32
N SER A 56 3.22 -19.12 -2.28
CA SER A 56 2.61 -17.93 -1.67
C SER A 56 1.30 -17.60 -2.39
N ASP A 57 0.19 -17.75 -1.69
CA ASP A 57 -1.11 -17.28 -2.17
C ASP A 57 -1.05 -15.76 -2.43
N ASP A 58 -1.24 -15.38 -3.70
CA ASP A 58 -1.22 -13.99 -4.13
C ASP A 58 -2.23 -13.15 -3.34
N SER A 59 -3.39 -13.72 -2.97
CA SER A 59 -4.45 -12.98 -2.26
C SER A 59 -4.00 -12.51 -0.87
N ILE A 60 -3.23 -13.35 -0.16
CA ILE A 60 -2.65 -13.03 1.14
C ILE A 60 -1.59 -11.94 0.99
N SER A 61 -0.77 -12.06 -0.05
CA SER A 61 0.24 -11.07 -0.39
C SER A 61 -0.43 -9.71 -0.66
N TYR A 62 -1.49 -9.67 -1.46
CA TYR A 62 -2.27 -8.45 -1.70
C TYR A 62 -2.88 -7.88 -0.41
N ALA A 63 -3.45 -8.73 0.45
CA ALA A 63 -4.06 -8.29 1.69
C ALA A 63 -3.04 -7.63 2.64
N LEU A 64 -1.93 -8.33 2.94
CA LEU A 64 -0.91 -7.86 3.87
C LEU A 64 -0.21 -6.59 3.35
N TRP A 65 0.17 -6.58 2.07
CA TRP A 65 0.76 -5.39 1.45
C TRP A 65 -0.25 -4.25 1.30
N GLY A 66 -1.52 -4.53 1.08
CA GLY A 66 -2.59 -3.54 1.09
C GLY A 66 -2.73 -2.86 2.46
N PHE A 67 -2.75 -3.62 3.56
CA PHE A 67 -2.79 -3.06 4.91
C PHE A 67 -1.55 -2.23 5.23
N PHE A 68 -0.37 -2.74 4.88
CA PHE A 68 0.88 -2.01 4.99
C PHE A 68 0.82 -0.66 4.26
N ASN A 69 0.45 -0.68 2.98
CA ASN A 69 0.36 0.51 2.14
C ASN A 69 -0.61 1.55 2.72
N MET A 70 -1.77 1.11 3.17
CA MET A 70 -2.80 1.97 3.75
C MET A 70 -2.33 2.62 5.06
N ILE A 71 -1.73 1.83 5.95
CA ILE A 71 -1.20 2.31 7.23
C ILE A 71 -0.07 3.31 7.00
N THR A 72 0.90 2.98 6.14
CA THR A 72 2.00 3.89 5.82
C THR A 72 1.51 5.19 5.16
N THR A 73 0.56 5.09 4.22
CA THR A 73 -0.03 6.27 3.56
C THR A 73 -0.71 7.19 4.56
N TYR A 74 -1.53 6.63 5.45
CA TYR A 74 -2.20 7.40 6.50
C TYR A 74 -1.18 8.06 7.44
N SER A 75 -0.21 7.26 7.92
CA SER A 75 0.82 7.70 8.87
C SER A 75 1.56 8.94 8.39
N ILE A 76 1.92 8.97 7.11
CA ILE A 76 2.70 10.05 6.51
C ILE A 76 1.81 11.23 6.12
N SER A 77 0.64 10.96 5.53
CA SER A 77 -0.26 12.03 5.09
C SER A 77 -0.79 12.87 6.23
N LEU A 78 -0.97 12.27 7.41
CA LEU A 78 -1.49 12.94 8.60
C LEU A 78 -0.43 13.19 9.67
N MET A 79 0.84 12.91 9.37
CA MET A 79 1.97 13.04 10.30
C MET A 79 1.73 12.34 11.65
N ARG A 80 0.96 11.24 11.62
CA ARG A 80 0.63 10.39 12.78
C ARG A 80 1.21 9.02 12.55
N TYR A 81 2.50 8.90 12.83
CA TYR A 81 3.24 7.69 12.55
C TYR A 81 2.78 6.52 13.42
N GLU A 82 2.10 5.57 12.78
CA GLU A 82 1.94 4.21 13.28
C GLU A 82 3.08 3.36 12.74
N ASP A 83 3.93 2.87 13.63
CA ASP A 83 5.02 1.99 13.26
C ASP A 83 4.48 0.62 12.81
N ILE A 84 4.76 0.26 11.56
CA ILE A 84 4.37 -1.01 10.97
C ILE A 84 5.57 -1.63 10.27
N ALA A 85 5.82 -2.90 10.55
CA ALA A 85 6.84 -3.68 9.86
C ALA A 85 6.43 -3.95 8.42
N THR A 86 7.42 -4.01 7.52
CA THR A 86 7.18 -4.51 6.17
C THR A 86 6.65 -5.95 6.26
N PRO A 87 5.62 -6.33 5.49
CA PRO A 87 5.12 -7.69 5.46
C PRO A 87 6.23 -8.71 5.14
N ARG A 88 6.21 -9.85 5.83
CA ARG A 88 7.10 -11.00 5.60
C ARG A 88 6.76 -11.74 4.31
N TYR A 89 5.49 -11.68 3.90
CA TYR A 89 5.03 -12.26 2.66
C TYR A 89 5.63 -11.51 1.46
N PRO A 90 5.96 -12.22 0.37
CA PRO A 90 6.48 -11.59 -0.83
C PRO A 90 5.47 -10.57 -1.34
N ARG A 91 5.98 -9.45 -1.85
CA ARG A 91 5.14 -8.45 -2.53
C ARG A 91 4.50 -9.09 -3.77
N PRO A 92 3.23 -8.79 -4.08
CA PRO A 92 2.62 -9.21 -5.32
C PRO A 92 3.52 -8.87 -6.52
N LYS A 93 3.77 -9.86 -7.38
CA LYS A 93 4.57 -9.67 -8.58
C LYS A 93 3.75 -8.90 -9.61
N PRO A 94 4.35 -8.01 -10.40
CA PRO A 94 3.66 -7.42 -11.53
C PRO A 94 3.26 -8.54 -12.49
N SER A 95 1.98 -8.61 -12.83
CA SER A 95 1.44 -9.44 -13.90
C SER A 95 0.92 -8.54 -15.01
N HIS A 96 1.07 -8.99 -16.25
CA HIS A 96 0.51 -8.31 -17.41
C HIS A 96 -0.49 -9.24 -18.08
N ASN A 97 -1.63 -8.69 -18.53
CA ASN A 97 -2.65 -9.40 -19.30
C ASN A 97 -3.28 -10.62 -18.60
N THR A 98 -3.43 -10.56 -17.27
CA THR A 98 -4.22 -11.56 -16.53
C THR A 98 -5.70 -11.40 -16.84
N GLU A 99 -6.41 -12.50 -17.11
CA GLU A 99 -7.84 -12.47 -17.50
C GLU A 99 -8.75 -11.76 -16.48
N TRP A 100 -8.38 -11.79 -15.19
CA TRP A 100 -9.11 -11.14 -14.12
C TRP A 100 -8.73 -9.65 -13.93
N ASP A 101 -7.65 -9.17 -14.55
CA ASP A 101 -7.15 -7.80 -14.42
C ASP A 101 -7.66 -6.92 -15.57
N VAL A 102 -9.00 -6.85 -15.68
CA VAL A 102 -9.71 -6.04 -16.67
C VAL A 102 -10.56 -4.98 -15.97
N TRP A 103 -10.64 -3.80 -16.57
CA TRP A 103 -11.46 -2.69 -16.11
C TRP A 103 -12.43 -2.25 -17.21
N SER A 104 -13.65 -1.94 -16.81
CA SER A 104 -14.66 -1.32 -17.68
C SER A 104 -14.87 0.12 -17.26
N PRO A 105 -14.92 1.07 -18.21
CA PRO A 105 -15.35 2.43 -17.94
C PRO A 105 -16.72 2.49 -17.23
N TYR A 106 -16.85 3.41 -16.28
CA TYR A 106 -18.12 3.79 -15.64
C TYR A 106 -18.51 5.20 -16.11
N PRO A 107 -19.82 5.52 -16.33
CA PRO A 107 -21.00 4.67 -16.17
C PRO A 107 -21.35 3.82 -17.40
N ARG A 108 -20.73 4.07 -18.55
CA ARG A 108 -21.01 3.34 -19.79
C ARG A 108 -20.07 2.16 -19.91
N GLN A 109 -20.61 0.95 -19.90
CA GLN A 109 -19.87 -0.26 -20.24
C GLN A 109 -19.31 -0.10 -21.66
N GLY A 110 -18.02 0.22 -21.74
CA GLY A 110 -17.26 0.33 -22.98
C GLY A 110 -16.43 -0.92 -23.23
N GLU A 111 -15.45 -0.82 -24.13
CA GLU A 111 -14.46 -1.87 -24.32
C GLU A 111 -13.68 -2.11 -23.02
N LEU A 112 -13.47 -3.39 -22.69
CA LEU A 112 -12.65 -3.78 -21.55
C LEU A 112 -11.21 -3.37 -21.83
N VAL A 113 -10.60 -2.65 -20.90
CA VAL A 113 -9.18 -2.28 -20.95
C VAL A 113 -8.44 -2.97 -19.81
N PRO A 114 -7.12 -3.15 -19.90
CA PRO A 114 -6.34 -3.71 -18.80
C PRO A 114 -6.46 -2.87 -17.52
N GLY A 115 -6.70 -3.53 -16.38
CA GLY A 115 -6.83 -2.88 -15.06
C GLY A 115 -5.49 -2.51 -14.43
N HIS A 116 -4.42 -3.25 -14.74
CA HIS A 116 -3.07 -3.09 -14.21
C HIS A 116 -2.99 -3.14 -12.67
N ILE A 117 -3.92 -3.83 -11.99
CA ILE A 117 -4.02 -3.87 -10.52
C ILE A 117 -2.71 -4.37 -9.90
N SER A 118 -2.13 -5.43 -10.44
CA SER A 118 -0.87 -6.00 -9.93
C SER A 118 0.32 -5.05 -10.08
N CYS A 119 0.38 -4.32 -11.20
CA CYS A 119 1.41 -3.33 -11.48
C CYS A 119 1.29 -2.12 -10.53
N VAL A 120 0.06 -1.63 -10.31
CA VAL A 120 -0.25 -0.56 -9.36
C VAL A 120 0.11 -0.99 -7.95
N SER A 121 -0.35 -2.16 -7.51
CA SER A 121 -0.04 -2.69 -6.17
C SER A 121 1.46 -2.85 -5.95
N HIS A 122 2.18 -3.41 -6.92
CA HIS A 122 3.62 -3.58 -6.83
C HIS A 122 4.37 -2.25 -6.71
N GLY A 123 4.04 -1.29 -7.59
CA GLY A 123 4.63 0.03 -7.61
C GLY A 123 4.33 0.83 -6.34
N TRP A 124 3.07 0.79 -5.87
CA TRP A 124 2.63 1.43 -4.64
C TRP A 124 3.33 0.84 -3.42
N SER A 125 3.39 -0.49 -3.30
CA SER A 125 4.11 -1.15 -2.21
C SER A 125 5.60 -0.83 -2.19
N SER A 126 6.23 -0.71 -3.36
CA SER A 126 7.63 -0.25 -3.46
C SER A 126 7.81 1.15 -2.88
N LEU A 127 6.92 2.07 -3.24
CA LEU A 127 6.95 3.45 -2.76
C LEU A 127 6.73 3.50 -1.24
N MET A 128 5.80 2.69 -0.73
CA MET A 128 5.49 2.64 0.70
C MET A 128 6.68 2.15 1.53
N THR A 129 7.55 1.29 1.00
CA THR A 129 8.79 0.94 1.70
C THR A 129 9.75 2.13 1.85
N VAL A 130 9.90 2.96 0.81
CA VAL A 130 10.72 4.20 0.88
C VAL A 130 10.11 5.16 1.91
N LEU A 131 8.80 5.34 1.85
CA LEU A 131 8.05 6.25 2.68
C LEU A 131 7.99 5.81 4.15
N ARG A 132 7.93 4.50 4.43
CA ARG A 132 8.12 3.97 5.78
C ARG A 132 9.46 4.43 6.38
N GLY A 133 10.55 4.27 5.64
CA GLY A 133 11.88 4.72 6.08
C GLY A 133 11.95 6.23 6.35
N PHE A 134 11.19 7.02 5.59
CA PHE A 134 11.02 8.45 5.87
C PHE A 134 10.26 8.71 7.16
N GLY A 135 9.16 8.00 7.41
CA GLY A 135 8.39 8.08 8.65
C GLY A 135 9.20 7.68 9.89
N GLU A 136 9.95 6.58 9.82
CA GLU A 136 10.89 6.15 10.87
C GLU A 136 11.92 7.25 11.18
N TRP A 137 12.49 7.86 10.14
CA TRP A 137 13.50 8.90 10.29
C TRP A 137 12.94 10.18 10.92
N ILE A 138 11.75 10.63 10.52
CA ILE A 138 11.10 11.81 11.11
C ILE A 138 10.72 11.59 12.58
N THR A 139 10.32 10.38 12.95
CA THR A 139 9.82 10.06 14.29
C THR A 139 10.91 9.60 15.26
N ALA A 140 12.13 9.39 14.78
CA ALA A 140 13.30 9.16 15.62
C ALA A 140 13.45 10.32 16.62
N LYS A 141 13.41 9.99 17.92
CA LYS A 141 13.28 10.96 19.03
C LYS A 141 14.50 11.86 19.27
N ASP A 142 15.61 11.61 18.59
CA ASP A 142 16.80 12.45 18.70
C ASP A 142 16.76 13.54 17.65
N VAL A 143 17.01 14.78 18.10
CA VAL A 143 17.16 15.95 17.23
C VAL A 143 18.25 15.64 16.20
N GLN A 144 17.82 15.31 14.99
CA GLN A 144 18.71 15.04 13.87
C GLN A 144 19.45 16.35 13.53
N PRO A 145 20.79 16.38 13.47
CA PRO A 145 21.52 17.55 13.04
C PRO A 145 21.06 18.04 11.65
N ASP A 146 21.01 19.34 11.41
CA ASP A 146 20.60 19.91 10.11
C ASP A 146 21.43 19.39 8.93
N SER A 147 22.70 19.02 9.19
CA SER A 147 23.58 18.40 8.18
C SER A 147 23.11 16.99 7.78
N GLU A 148 22.47 16.26 8.69
CA GLU A 148 21.89 14.94 8.43
C GLU A 148 20.57 15.04 7.67
N LEU A 149 19.76 16.08 7.91
CA LEU A 149 18.54 16.37 7.15
C LEU A 149 18.82 16.48 5.64
N VAL A 150 19.84 17.27 5.26
CA VAL A 150 20.21 17.43 3.84
C VAL A 150 20.72 16.12 3.23
N SER A 151 21.54 15.39 3.98
CA SER A 151 22.09 14.10 3.53
C SER A 151 20.98 13.05 3.35
N LYS A 152 20.09 12.90 4.33
CA LYS A 152 18.95 11.99 4.29
C LYS A 152 17.94 12.39 3.23
N GLY A 153 17.64 13.68 3.07
CA GLY A 153 16.82 14.19 1.99
C GLY A 153 17.35 13.79 0.61
N LYS A 154 18.67 13.87 0.38
CA LYS A 154 19.29 13.39 -0.87
C LYS A 154 19.17 11.88 -1.05
N THR A 155 19.26 11.10 0.03
CA THR A 155 19.07 9.64 -0.01
C THR A 155 17.64 9.31 -0.40
N PHE A 156 16.63 9.87 0.27
CA PHE A 156 15.23 9.65 -0.08
C PHE A 156 14.91 10.11 -1.50
N TYR A 157 15.49 11.22 -1.95
CA TYR A 157 15.34 11.67 -3.33
C TYR A 157 15.90 10.65 -4.34
N LYS A 158 17.08 10.07 -4.08
CA LYS A 158 17.65 9.00 -4.90
C LYS A 158 16.78 7.74 -4.90
N ASP A 159 16.24 7.35 -3.74
CA ASP A 159 15.36 6.19 -3.62
C ASP A 159 14.06 6.39 -4.41
N LEU A 160 13.49 7.61 -4.38
CA LEU A 160 12.33 7.98 -5.20
C LEU A 160 12.64 8.01 -6.70
N GLN A 161 13.82 8.49 -7.10
CA GLN A 161 14.26 8.46 -8.49
C GLN A 161 14.43 7.01 -8.98
N LYS A 162 15.05 6.16 -8.16
CA LYS A 162 15.19 4.73 -8.45
C LYS A 162 13.82 4.06 -8.56
N TRP A 163 12.94 4.29 -7.59
CA TRP A 163 11.57 3.80 -7.63
C TRP A 163 10.88 4.17 -8.94
N LYS A 164 10.95 5.45 -9.35
CA LYS A 164 10.36 5.92 -10.62
C LYS A 164 10.96 5.21 -11.84
N ALA A 165 12.27 4.97 -11.85
CA ALA A 165 12.95 4.28 -12.94
C ALA A 165 12.58 2.79 -13.03
N ASP A 166 12.35 2.16 -11.88
CA ASP A 166 12.00 0.73 -11.77
C ASP A 166 10.51 0.45 -12.04
N LEU A 167 9.68 1.47 -12.28
CA LEU A 167 8.26 1.28 -12.63
C LEU A 167 8.11 0.63 -14.02
N PRO A 168 7.15 -0.30 -14.18
CA PRO A 168 6.85 -0.89 -15.48
C PRO A 168 6.32 0.17 -16.46
N ASP A 169 6.50 -0.05 -17.76
CA ASP A 169 6.14 0.91 -18.80
C ASP A 169 4.65 1.28 -18.77
N CYS A 170 3.75 0.35 -18.41
CA CYS A 170 2.32 0.64 -18.28
C CYS A 170 1.97 1.65 -17.16
N MET A 171 2.89 1.89 -16.22
CA MET A 171 2.72 2.83 -15.11
C MET A 171 3.43 4.18 -15.35
N LYS A 172 4.23 4.30 -16.42
CA LYS A 172 4.90 5.57 -16.77
C LYS A 172 3.88 6.51 -17.39
N ALA A 173 3.85 7.77 -16.93
CA ALA A 173 2.84 8.75 -17.32
C ALA A 173 2.71 8.99 -18.84
N GLU A 174 3.79 8.77 -19.59
CA GLU A 174 3.85 8.96 -21.05
C GLU A 174 3.20 7.80 -21.85
N SER A 175 3.11 6.62 -21.25
CA SER A 175 2.63 5.38 -21.86
C SER A 175 1.45 4.77 -21.11
N ALA A 176 1.02 5.40 -20.02
CA ALA A 176 -0.06 4.89 -19.19
C ALA A 176 -1.40 4.99 -19.92
N SER A 177 -1.97 3.84 -20.27
CA SER A 177 -3.37 3.66 -20.65
C SER A 177 -4.18 3.21 -19.43
N VAL A 178 -3.95 3.81 -18.26
CA VAL A 178 -4.65 3.40 -17.04
C VAL A 178 -6.06 3.98 -17.00
N PRO A 179 -7.03 3.26 -16.42
CA PRO A 179 -8.42 3.70 -16.27
C PRO A 179 -8.61 5.14 -15.77
N GLN A 180 -7.72 5.60 -14.89
CA GLN A 180 -7.81 6.91 -14.24
C GLN A 180 -7.48 8.09 -15.18
N ILE A 181 -6.82 7.83 -16.32
CA ILE A 181 -6.49 8.87 -17.32
C ILE A 181 -7.69 9.18 -18.22
N LEU A 182 -8.70 8.31 -18.28
CA LEU A 182 -9.90 8.48 -19.12
C LEU A 182 -10.92 9.51 -18.59
N LEU A 183 -10.63 10.21 -17.49
CA LEU A 183 -11.52 11.23 -16.92
C LEU A 183 -11.04 12.68 -17.11
N LEU A 184 -9.92 12.91 -17.80
CA LEU A 184 -9.34 14.25 -18.00
C LEU A 184 -9.17 14.65 -19.49
N GLN A 185 -9.82 13.94 -20.42
CA GLN A 185 -9.90 14.35 -21.83
C GLN A 185 -11.26 14.93 -22.17
#